data_AF-H0EHT0-F1
#
_entry.id   AF-H0EHT0-F1
#
_cell.length_a   1.000
_cell.length_b   1.000
_cell.length_c   1.000
_cell.angle_alpha   90.00
_cell.angle_beta   90.00
_cell.angle_gamma   90.00
#
_symmetry.space_group_name_H-M   'P 1'
#
loop_
_entity.id
_entity.type
_entity.pdbx_description
1 polymer ?
#
loop_
_entity_poly.entity_id
_entity_poly.type
_entity_poly.pdbx_seq_one_letter_code
_entity_poly.pdbx_strand_id
1 'polypeptide(L)'
;MMFVDKGITYTRIDGKTPLRARNQAVHAFQTGDSVRVILVSITCGGAGLDLTAGSRAYLLEPHWNPMVEEQALCRVHRVGQKRNVTTIRYLMRDSFEEVCYILSYYLAESNV
;
A
#
# COMPACT_ATOMS: atom_id res chain seq x y z
N MET A 1 14.46 -12.76 -6.27
CA MET A 1 13.33 -12.35 -5.41
C MET A 1 13.86 -11.38 -4.38
N MET A 2 14.08 -10.08 -4.61
CA MET A 2 14.95 -9.24 -3.74
C MET A 2 14.75 -9.45 -2.21
N PHE A 3 13.51 -9.62 -1.73
CA PHE A 3 13.24 -9.95 -0.33
C PHE A 3 13.73 -11.33 0.10
N VAL A 4 13.53 -12.37 -0.72
CA VAL A 4 14.04 -13.73 -0.51
C VAL A 4 15.56 -13.73 -0.44
N ASP A 5 16.20 -13.01 -1.36
CA ASP A 5 17.67 -12.92 -1.46
C ASP A 5 18.28 -12.21 -0.23
N LYS A 6 17.47 -11.44 0.52
CA LYS A 6 17.83 -10.76 1.76
C LYS A 6 17.30 -11.47 3.03
N GLY A 7 16.69 -12.65 2.89
CA GLY A 7 16.12 -13.40 4.03
C GLY A 7 14.93 -12.69 4.70
N ILE A 8 14.21 -11.83 3.97
CA ILE A 8 13.04 -11.10 4.48
C ILE A 8 11.78 -11.89 4.11
N THR A 9 11.07 -12.38 5.12
CA THR A 9 9.76 -13.01 4.92
C THR A 9 8.73 -11.94 4.55
N TYR A 10 7.99 -12.22 3.49
CA TYR A 10 6.93 -11.35 2.99
C TYR A 10 5.71 -12.16 2.54
N THR A 11 4.58 -11.47 2.44
CA THR A 11 3.39 -11.99 1.77
C THR A 11 2.95 -11.03 0.66
N ARG A 12 2.12 -11.50 -0.27
CA ARG A 12 1.71 -10.73 -1.45
C ARG A 12 0.21 -10.90 -1.71
N ILE A 13 -0.44 -9.79 -2.06
CA ILE A 13 -1.81 -9.73 -2.52
C ILE A 13 -1.86 -8.95 -3.83
N ASP A 14 -2.35 -9.59 -4.88
CA ASP A 14 -2.61 -9.00 -6.18
C ASP A 14 -4.01 -9.37 -6.70
N GLY A 15 -4.36 -8.86 -7.88
CA GLY A 15 -5.68 -9.10 -8.49
C GLY A 15 -5.94 -10.56 -8.87
N LYS A 16 -4.90 -11.41 -8.90
CA LYS A 16 -5.00 -12.85 -9.20
C LYS A 16 -5.08 -13.68 -7.93
N THR A 17 -4.87 -13.08 -6.76
CA THR A 17 -4.88 -13.77 -5.47
C THR A 17 -6.32 -14.11 -5.07
N PRO A 18 -6.70 -15.40 -4.95
CA PRO A 18 -8.05 -15.80 -4.58
C PRO A 18 -8.39 -15.34 -3.16
N LEU A 19 -9.68 -15.14 -2.88
CA LEU A 19 -10.16 -14.57 -1.61
C LEU A 19 -9.64 -15.32 -0.37
N ARG A 20 -9.60 -16.65 -0.42
CA ARG A 20 -9.08 -17.48 0.68
C ARG A 20 -7.59 -17.21 0.95
N ALA A 21 -6.78 -17.14 -0.11
CA ALA A 21 -5.35 -16.85 0.01
C ALA A 21 -5.11 -15.41 0.47
N ARG A 22 -5.96 -14.47 0.05
CA ARG A 22 -5.93 -13.08 0.52
C ARG A 22 -6.14 -12.99 2.04
N ASN A 23 -7.15 -13.67 2.57
CA ASN A 23 -7.41 -13.67 4.02
C ASN A 23 -6.26 -14.33 4.80
N GLN A 24 -5.67 -15.40 4.27
CA GLN A 24 -4.49 -16.04 4.87
C GLN A 24 -3.27 -15.10 4.86
N ALA A 25 -3.03 -14.38 3.76
CA ALA A 25 -1.95 -13.41 3.65
C ALA A 25 -2.10 -12.26 4.65
N VAL A 26 -3.31 -11.68 4.76
CA VAL A 26 -3.61 -10.63 5.73
C VAL A 26 -3.44 -11.15 7.16
N HIS A 27 -3.98 -12.34 7.45
CA HIS A 27 -3.85 -12.94 8.77
C HIS A 27 -2.37 -13.16 9.14
N ALA A 28 -1.58 -13.75 8.24
CA ALA A 28 -0.15 -13.97 8.47
C ALA A 28 0.62 -12.67 8.70
N PHE A 29 0.25 -11.58 8.02
CA PHE A 29 0.84 -10.26 8.26
C PHE A 29 0.39 -9.62 9.58
N GLN A 30 -0.85 -9.87 10.02
CA GLN A 30 -1.39 -9.27 11.24
C GLN A 30 -0.96 -10.01 12.53
N THR A 31 -0.83 -11.33 12.48
CA THR A 31 -0.57 -12.17 13.66
C THR A 31 0.83 -12.78 13.68
N GLY A 32 1.50 -12.87 12.54
CA GLY A 32 2.78 -13.56 12.43
C GLY A 32 3.96 -12.63 12.70
N ASP A 33 4.73 -12.92 13.76
CA ASP A 33 6.02 -12.26 14.01
C ASP A 33 7.05 -12.53 12.90
N SER A 34 6.84 -13.58 12.10
CA SER A 34 7.73 -13.97 11.03
C SER A 34 7.55 -13.15 9.75
N VAL A 35 6.35 -12.63 9.46
CA VAL A 35 6.06 -11.90 8.20
C VAL A 35 6.14 -10.40 8.44
N ARG A 36 7.24 -9.77 7.99
CA ARG A 36 7.48 -8.34 8.24
C ARG A 36 6.99 -7.42 7.13
N VAL A 37 6.73 -7.95 5.94
CA VAL A 37 6.38 -7.16 4.75
C VAL A 37 5.16 -7.77 4.07
N ILE A 38 4.25 -6.90 3.63
CA ILE A 38 3.15 -7.28 2.73
C ILE A 38 3.21 -6.42 1.47
N LEU A 39 3.17 -7.08 0.32
CA LEU A 39 3.11 -6.43 -0.99
C LEU A 39 1.66 -6.40 -1.45
N VAL A 40 1.11 -5.22 -1.72
CA VAL A 40 -0.27 -5.05 -2.13
C VAL A 40 -0.32 -4.24 -3.41
N SER A 41 -1.02 -4.74 -4.43
CA SER A 41 -1.34 -3.94 -5.61
C SER A 41 -2.31 -2.83 -5.22
N ILE A 42 -2.06 -1.58 -5.64
CA ILE A 42 -2.89 -0.44 -5.26
C ILE A 42 -4.37 -0.62 -5.68
N THR A 43 -4.59 -1.28 -6.82
CA THR A 43 -5.92 -1.66 -7.32
C THR A 43 -6.68 -2.63 -6.41
N CYS A 44 -5.96 -3.42 -5.60
CA CYS A 44 -6.54 -4.29 -4.59
C CYS A 44 -6.83 -3.55 -3.26
N GLY A 45 -6.37 -2.31 -3.11
CA GLY A 45 -6.61 -1.45 -1.94
C GLY A 45 -8.09 -1.11 -1.72
N GLY A 46 -8.92 -1.17 -2.77
CA GLY A 46 -10.37 -1.02 -2.70
C GLY A 46 -11.10 -2.22 -2.08
N ALA A 47 -10.43 -3.36 -1.88
CA ALA A 47 -11.06 -4.62 -1.48
C ALA A 47 -11.37 -4.76 0.02
N GLY A 48 -11.27 -3.68 0.81
CA GLY A 48 -11.65 -3.71 2.23
C GLY A 48 -10.66 -4.40 3.18
N LEU A 49 -9.37 -4.39 2.87
CA LEU A 49 -8.33 -5.03 3.69
C LEU A 49 -8.08 -4.29 5.02
N ASP A 50 -7.74 -5.04 6.06
CA ASP A 50 -7.27 -4.51 7.35
C ASP A 50 -5.78 -4.77 7.48
N LEU A 51 -4.97 -3.71 7.53
CA LEU A 51 -3.50 -3.80 7.62
C LEU A 51 -2.98 -3.05 8.85
N THR A 52 -3.72 -3.14 9.95
CA THR A 52 -3.45 -2.46 11.23
C THR A 52 -2.15 -2.90 11.92
N ALA A 53 -1.52 -4.00 11.50
CA ALA A 53 -0.18 -4.37 11.98
C ALA A 53 0.94 -3.53 11.33
N GLY A 54 0.68 -2.94 10.15
CA GLY A 54 1.65 -2.13 9.44
C GLY A 54 1.84 -0.76 10.07
N SER A 55 3.08 -0.37 10.35
CA SER A 55 3.42 0.99 10.85
C SER A 55 4.14 1.84 9.80
N ARG A 56 4.46 1.25 8.64
CA ARG A 56 5.13 1.94 7.53
C ARG A 56 4.47 1.56 6.23
N ALA A 57 4.04 2.54 5.47
CA ALA A 57 3.47 2.37 4.14
C ALA A 57 4.40 3.01 3.11
N TYR A 58 4.81 2.23 2.10
CA TYR A 58 5.67 2.69 1.02
C TYR A 58 4.86 2.69 -0.29
N LEU A 59 4.63 3.88 -0.85
CA LEU A 59 4.02 4.05 -2.16
C LEU A 59 5.15 4.16 -3.18
N LEU A 60 5.36 3.09 -3.94
CA LEU A 60 6.49 2.96 -4.86
C LEU A 60 6.30 3.70 -6.18
N GLU A 61 5.06 3.77 -6.65
CA GLU A 61 4.68 4.44 -7.90
C GLU A 61 3.47 5.35 -7.63
N PRO A 62 3.46 6.58 -8.17
CA PRO A 62 2.31 7.46 -8.08
C PRO A 62 1.19 6.98 -9.00
N HIS A 63 -0.04 7.07 -8.52
CA HIS A 63 -1.25 6.77 -9.27
C HIS A 63 -1.88 8.08 -9.77
N TRP A 64 -2.40 8.06 -10.99
CA TRP A 64 -3.04 9.22 -11.62
C TRP A 64 -4.28 9.72 -10.87
N ASN A 65 -4.87 8.90 -9.99
CA ASN A 65 -5.96 9.27 -9.12
C ASN A 65 -5.49 9.26 -7.65
N PRO A 66 -5.34 10.43 -6.99
CA PRO A 66 -4.86 10.51 -5.61
C PRO A 66 -5.82 9.87 -4.61
N MET A 67 -7.12 9.83 -4.90
CA MET A 67 -8.11 9.21 -4.00
C MET A 67 -7.89 7.70 -3.86
N VAL A 68 -7.37 7.04 -4.90
CA VAL A 68 -7.04 5.61 -4.85
C VAL A 68 -5.87 5.34 -3.90
N GLU A 69 -4.88 6.23 -3.88
CA GLU A 69 -3.75 6.16 -2.93
C GLU A 69 -4.22 6.37 -1.50
N GLU A 70 -5.01 7.41 -1.26
CA GLU A 70 -5.55 7.70 0.07
C GLU A 70 -6.42 6.52 0.56
N GLN A 71 -7.26 5.95 -0.29
CA GLN A 71 -8.06 4.79 0.06
C GLN A 71 -7.21 3.55 0.39
N ALA A 72 -6.09 3.36 -0.30
CA ALA A 72 -5.14 2.29 0.01
C ALA A 72 -4.43 2.55 1.36
N LEU A 73 -4.08 3.80 1.65
CA LEU A 73 -3.46 4.22 2.91
C LEU A 73 -4.42 4.07 4.10
N CYS A 74 -5.72 4.32 3.91
CA CYS A 74 -6.75 4.08 4.94
C CYS A 74 -6.81 2.63 5.42
N ARG A 75 -6.22 1.66 4.70
CA ARG A 75 -6.13 0.26 5.13
C ARG A 75 -5.11 0.06 6.26
N VAL A 76 -4.09 0.92 6.31
CA VAL A 76 -3.06 0.94 7.35
C VAL A 76 -3.44 1.96 8.43
N HIS A 77 -3.90 3.14 8.02
CA HIS A 77 -4.49 4.19 8.87
C HIS A 77 -5.94 3.85 9.23
N ARG A 78 -6.13 2.71 9.90
CA ARG A 78 -7.46 2.19 10.26
C ARG A 78 -7.69 2.18 11.76
N VAL A 79 -8.96 2.26 12.15
CA VAL A 79 -9.39 2.09 13.56
C VAL A 79 -8.85 0.75 14.08
N GLY A 80 -8.15 0.80 15.23
CA GLY A 80 -7.47 -0.37 15.82
C GLY A 80 -5.95 -0.36 15.67
N GLN A 81 -5.40 0.52 14.84
CA GLN A 81 -3.96 0.79 14.80
C GLN A 81 -3.50 1.44 16.12
N LYS A 82 -2.46 0.90 16.74
CA LYS A 82 -1.89 1.40 18.00
C LYS A 82 -0.56 2.14 17.83
N ARG A 83 0.08 2.00 16.67
CA ARG A 83 1.39 2.56 16.37
C ARG A 83 1.25 3.74 15.42
N ASN A 84 2.12 4.74 15.55
CA ASN A 84 2.20 5.80 14.54
C ASN A 84 2.55 5.18 13.18
N VAL A 85 1.76 5.54 12.17
CA VAL A 85 1.95 5.08 10.80
C VAL A 85 2.70 6.16 10.03
N THR A 86 3.82 5.80 9.43
CA THR A 86 4.57 6.67 8.53
C THR A 86 4.30 6.26 7.09
N THR A 87 3.80 7.20 6.30
CA THR A 87 3.66 7.04 4.85
C THR A 87 4.86 7.65 4.14
N ILE A 88 5.46 6.91 3.22
CA ILE A 88 6.57 7.35 2.37
C ILE A 88 6.13 7.17 0.93
N ARG A 89 6.12 8.26 0.16
CA ARG A 89 5.80 8.27 -1.26
C ARG A 89 7.09 8.50 -2.06
N TYR A 90 7.35 7.63 -3.02
CA TYR A 90 8.46 7.79 -3.95
C TYR A 90 7.97 8.54 -5.20
N LEU A 91 8.73 9.55 -5.59
CA LEU A 91 8.51 10.32 -6.81
C LEU A 91 9.85 10.50 -7.51
N MET A 92 9.91 10.12 -8.80
CA MET A 92 11.11 10.35 -9.59
C MET A 92 11.12 11.76 -10.16
N ARG A 93 12.20 12.50 -9.86
CA ARG A 93 12.42 13.85 -10.40
C ARG A 93 12.70 13.82 -11.90
N ASP A 94 12.32 14.89 -12.59
CA ASP A 94 12.52 15.08 -14.02
C ASP A 94 11.93 13.94 -14.86
N SER A 95 10.79 13.39 -14.39
CA SER A 95 10.14 12.23 -15.01
C SER A 95 8.68 12.52 -15.38
N PHE A 96 8.15 11.68 -16.26
CA PHE A 96 6.73 11.72 -16.61
C PHE A 96 5.83 11.51 -15.37
N GLU A 97 6.27 10.68 -14.42
CA GLU A 97 5.54 10.41 -13.17
C GLU A 97 5.38 11.67 -12.32
N GLU A 98 6.41 12.54 -12.27
CA GLU A 98 6.35 13.82 -11.55
C GLU A 98 5.30 14.75 -12.16
N VAL A 99 5.29 14.90 -13.48
CA VAL A 99 4.31 15.73 -14.17
C VAL A 99 2.89 15.20 -13.95
N CYS A 100 2.69 13.89 -14.10
CA CYS A 100 1.39 13.26 -13.86
C CYS A 100 0.91 13.43 -12.42
N TYR A 101 1.81 13.26 -11.44
CA TYR A 101 1.50 13.42 -10.03
C TYR A 101 1.09 14.86 -9.68
N ILE A 102 1.87 15.83 -10.17
CA ILE A 102 1.57 17.25 -9.94
C ILE A 102 0.22 17.62 -10.55
N LEU A 103 -0.04 17.23 -11.81
CA LEU A 103 -1.31 17.49 -12.48
C LEU A 103 -2.49 16.81 -11.79
N SER A 104 -2.35 15.56 -11.33
CA SER A 104 -3.43 14.84 -10.67
C SER A 104 -3.84 15.50 -9.36
N TYR A 105 -2.89 16.02 -8.59
CA TYR A 105 -3.18 16.76 -7.35
C TYR A 105 -3.81 18.12 -7.62
N TYR A 106 -3.32 18.89 -8.60
CA TYR A 106 -3.94 20.16 -8.97
C TYR A 106 -5.40 19.99 -9.42
N LEU A 107 -5.69 18.95 -10.21
CA LEU A 107 -7.06 18.65 -10.66
C LEU A 107 -7.95 18.14 -9.53
N ALA A 108 -7.39 17.45 -8.54
CA ALA A 108 -8.13 17.00 -7.37
C ALA A 108 -8.51 18.17 -6.46
N GLU A 109 -7.63 19.16 -6.26
CA GLU A 109 -7.89 20.35 -5.46
C GLU A 109 -8.85 21.34 -6.15
N SER A 110 -8.80 21.42 -7.48
CA SER A 110 -9.66 22.34 -8.26
C SER A 110 -11.11 21.87 -8.41
N ASN A 111 -11.40 20.61 -8.08
CA ASN A 111 -12.73 19.99 -8.17
C ASN A 111 -13.42 19.85 -6.80
N VAL A 112 -12.94 20.58 -5.77
CA VAL A 112 -13.55 20.70 -4.44
C VAL A 112 -14.13 22.09 -4.25
#